data_AF-W9QMJ9-F1
#
_entry.id   AF-W9QMJ9-F1
#
_cell.length_a   1.000
_cell.length_b   1.000
_cell.length_c   1.000
_cell.angle_alpha   90.00
_cell.angle_beta   90.00
_cell.angle_gamma   90.00
#
_symmetry.space_group_name_H-M   'P 1'
#
loop_
_entity.id
_entity.type
_entity.pdbx_description
1 polymer ?
#
loop_
_entity_poly.entity_id
_entity_poly.type
_entity_poly.pdbx_seq_one_letter_code
_entity_poly.pdbx_strand_id
1 'polypeptide(L)'
;MFISASEDKTGTLDVIEEKIARATMIPRTHGEAFNVLRYNLGQRYNSHYDAFSAAEYGPQKSQRNGLNMNGNYDFEECVGLKVKPQKGDGLLFYSLFPNGTIDPTSLHGSCPVIKGEKWVATKWIRDEEQDD
;
A
#
# COMPACT_ATOMS: atom_id res chain seq x y z
N MET A 1 -9.88 4.95 -5.82
CA MET A 1 -9.70 5.94 -6.91
C MET A 1 -8.22 6.16 -7.05
N PHE A 2 -7.71 6.30 -8.28
CA PHE A 2 -6.30 6.65 -8.48
C PHE A 2 -6.18 8.14 -8.80
N ILE A 3 -5.13 8.77 -8.29
CA ILE A 3 -4.78 10.16 -8.60
C ILE A 3 -3.26 10.29 -8.70
N SER A 4 -2.78 10.73 -9.85
CA SER A 4 -1.36 11.03 -10.07
C SER A 4 -1.02 12.46 -9.64
N ALA A 5 0.23 12.71 -9.26
CA ALA A 5 0.66 14.07 -8.92
C ALA A 5 0.51 15.05 -10.10
N SER A 6 0.67 14.56 -11.34
CA SER A 6 0.45 15.31 -12.58
C SER A 6 -1.01 15.77 -12.77
N GLU A 7 -1.98 15.10 -12.14
CA GLU A 7 -3.40 15.44 -12.20
C GLU A 7 -3.82 16.44 -11.10
N ASP A 8 -3.02 16.57 -10.04
CA ASP A 8 -3.27 17.49 -8.92
C ASP A 8 -2.77 18.90 -9.21
N LYS A 9 -3.68 19.75 -9.70
CA LYS A 9 -3.40 21.16 -9.99
C LYS A 9 -2.96 21.99 -8.78
N THR A 10 -3.12 21.49 -7.56
CA THR A 10 -2.69 22.22 -6.34
C THR A 10 -1.20 22.02 -6.05
N GLY A 11 -0.55 21.01 -6.65
CA GLY A 11 0.83 20.62 -6.35
C GLY A 11 1.02 19.96 -4.98
N THR A 12 -0.07 19.62 -4.28
CA THR A 12 0.00 19.00 -2.95
C THR A 12 0.60 17.60 -3.04
N LEU A 13 0.17 16.81 -4.02
CA LEU A 13 0.67 15.46 -4.23
C LEU A 13 2.16 15.45 -4.57
N ASP A 14 2.63 16.41 -5.38
CA ASP A 14 4.06 16.55 -5.73
C ASP A 14 4.93 16.74 -4.47
N VAL A 15 4.50 17.62 -3.56
CA VAL A 15 5.17 17.85 -2.26
C VAL A 15 5.15 16.61 -1.37
N ILE A 16 4.06 15.83 -1.39
CA ILE A 16 3.97 14.59 -0.63
C ILE A 16 4.92 13.54 -1.21
N GLU A 17 4.96 13.37 -2.53
CA GLU A 17 5.86 12.42 -3.19
C GLU A 17 7.32 12.77 -2.93
N GLU A 18 7.69 14.05 -2.89
CA GLU A 18 9.05 14.47 -2.56
C GLU A 18 9.42 14.12 -1.11
N LYS A 19 8.48 14.25 -0.17
CA LYS A 19 8.69 13.80 1.22
C LYS A 19 8.84 12.28 1.30
N ILE A 20 8.03 11.53 0.55
CA ILE A 20 8.12 10.07 0.49
C ILE A 20 9.49 9.67 -0.06
N ALA A 21 9.90 10.22 -1.20
CA ALA A 21 11.19 9.93 -1.82
C ALA A 21 12.37 10.23 -0.88
N ARG A 22 12.31 11.34 -0.14
CA ARG A 22 13.32 11.67 0.87
C ARG A 22 13.34 10.69 2.05
N ALA A 23 12.18 10.20 2.48
CA ALA A 23 12.07 9.28 3.61
C ALA A 23 12.50 7.85 3.23
N THR A 24 12.22 7.42 2.01
CA THR A 24 12.52 6.06 1.51
C THR A 24 13.87 5.97 0.81
N MET A 25 14.44 7.11 0.41
CA MET A 25 15.61 7.21 -0.47
C MET A 25 15.39 6.57 -1.86
N ILE A 26 14.14 6.47 -2.30
CA ILE A 26 13.77 5.94 -3.62
C ILE A 26 13.21 7.11 -4.46
N PRO A 27 13.64 7.29 -5.72
CA PRO A 27 13.15 8.37 -6.57
C PRO A 27 11.63 8.32 -6.78
N ARG A 28 11.01 9.49 -6.97
CA ARG A 28 9.55 9.61 -7.19
C ARG A 28 9.06 8.85 -8.42
N THR A 29 9.91 8.72 -9.44
CA THR A 29 9.65 7.98 -10.69
C THR A 29 9.33 6.50 -10.45
N HIS A 30 9.65 5.95 -9.29
CA HIS A 30 9.31 4.57 -8.93
C HIS A 30 7.90 4.41 -8.34
N GLY A 31 7.21 5.52 -8.07
CA GLY A 31 5.95 5.51 -7.35
C GLY A 31 4.73 5.44 -8.27
N GLU A 32 3.85 4.45 -8.08
CA GLU A 32 2.55 4.42 -8.77
C GLU A 32 1.65 5.60 -8.35
N ALA A 33 0.60 5.90 -9.12
CA ALA A 33 -0.44 6.86 -8.71
C ALA A 33 -1.01 6.54 -7.32
N PHE A 34 -1.40 7.55 -6.54
CA PHE A 34 -1.98 7.31 -5.21
C PHE A 34 -3.30 6.56 -5.33
N ASN A 35 -3.44 5.44 -4.63
CA ASN A 35 -4.71 4.76 -4.47
C ASN A 35 -5.46 5.30 -3.25
N VAL A 36 -6.49 6.11 -3.48
CA VAL A 36 -7.36 6.66 -2.43
C VAL A 36 -8.54 5.70 -2.19
N LEU A 37 -8.61 5.20 -0.96
CA LEU A 37 -9.59 4.24 -0.48
C LEU A 37 -10.45 4.85 0.63
N ARG A 38 -11.76 4.57 0.59
CA ARG A 38 -12.72 4.94 1.63
C ARG A 38 -13.39 3.67 2.16
N TYR A 39 -13.33 3.47 3.46
CA TYR A 39 -14.00 2.39 4.17
C TYR A 39 -15.11 2.96 5.04
N ASN A 40 -16.34 2.54 4.78
CA ASN A 40 -17.51 2.77 5.61
C ASN A 40 -17.55 1.80 6.80
N LEU A 41 -18.48 2.03 7.73
CA LEU A 41 -18.74 1.15 8.86
C LEU A 41 -18.85 -0.33 8.42
N GLY A 42 -18.12 -1.20 9.10
CA GLY A 42 -18.05 -2.63 8.83
C GLY A 42 -17.14 -3.04 7.66
N GLN A 43 -16.78 -2.12 6.75
CA GLN A 43 -15.88 -2.44 5.64
C GLN A 43 -14.46 -2.72 6.13
N ARG A 44 -13.82 -3.70 5.51
CA ARG A 44 -12.48 -4.22 5.82
C ARG A 44 -11.70 -4.48 4.54
N TYR A 45 -10.41 -4.79 4.68
CA TYR A 45 -9.62 -5.42 3.62
C TYR A 45 -8.93 -6.64 4.21
N ASN A 46 -9.22 -7.81 3.64
CA ASN A 46 -8.59 -9.07 4.01
C ASN A 46 -7.06 -9.00 3.84
N SER A 47 -6.36 -9.87 4.57
CA SER A 47 -4.91 -9.90 4.52
C SER A 47 -4.37 -10.28 3.15
N HIS A 48 -3.36 -9.54 2.70
CA HIS A 48 -2.71 -9.70 1.40
C HIS A 48 -1.24 -9.24 1.47
N TYR A 49 -0.50 -9.57 0.42
CA TYR A 49 0.79 -8.97 0.12
C TYR A 49 0.63 -7.88 -0.94
N ASP A 50 1.43 -6.83 -0.79
CA ASP A 50 1.62 -5.77 -1.79
C ASP A 50 2.74 -6.10 -2.78
N ALA A 51 3.17 -7.37 -2.84
CA ALA A 51 4.15 -7.86 -3.79
C ALA A 51 3.66 -9.14 -4.47
N PHE A 52 3.96 -9.30 -5.76
CA PHE A 52 3.62 -10.48 -6.54
C PHE A 52 4.86 -11.30 -6.89
N SER A 53 4.74 -12.62 -6.77
CA SER A 53 5.76 -13.54 -7.27
C SER A 53 5.72 -13.54 -8.80
N ALA A 54 6.80 -13.06 -9.43
CA ALA A 54 6.95 -13.13 -10.89
C ALA A 54 6.93 -14.58 -11.41
N ALA A 55 7.36 -15.55 -10.59
CA ALA A 55 7.33 -16.97 -10.95
C ALA A 55 5.89 -17.52 -11.03
N GLU A 56 4.96 -16.95 -10.26
CA GLU A 56 3.57 -17.40 -10.18
C GLU A 56 2.64 -16.58 -11.11
N TYR A 57 2.92 -15.28 -11.26
CA TYR A 57 2.04 -14.33 -11.94
C TYR A 57 2.66 -13.68 -13.19
N GLY A 58 3.93 -13.95 -13.50
CA GLY A 58 4.68 -13.23 -14.54
C GLY A 58 4.98 -11.77 -14.15
N PRO A 59 5.52 -10.95 -15.08
CA PRO A 59 5.80 -9.54 -14.84
C PRO A 59 4.50 -8.77 -14.55
N GLN A 60 4.40 -8.15 -13.36
CA GLN A 60 3.21 -7.41 -12.95
C GLN A 60 3.45 -5.91 -13.00
N LYS A 61 2.77 -5.22 -13.94
CA LYS A 61 2.84 -3.75 -14.10
C LYS A 61 2.16 -2.96 -12.98
N SER A 62 1.36 -3.58 -12.12
CA SER A 62 0.70 -2.90 -11.00
C SER A 62 0.25 -3.89 -9.90
N GLN A 63 0.34 -3.51 -8.62
CA GLN A 63 -0.04 -4.34 -7.45
C GLN A 63 -1.58 -4.50 -7.28
N ARG A 64 -2.36 -4.33 -8.35
CA ARG A 64 -3.82 -4.11 -8.31
C ARG A 64 -4.67 -5.29 -7.81
N ASN A 65 -4.08 -6.47 -7.68
CA ASN A 65 -4.79 -7.72 -7.39
C ASN A 65 -4.29 -8.37 -6.08
N GLY A 66 -4.46 -7.72 -4.93
CA GLY A 66 -4.11 -8.32 -3.64
C GLY A 66 -4.70 -9.72 -3.50
N LEU A 67 -3.82 -10.73 -3.39
CA LEU A 67 -4.23 -12.12 -3.24
C LEU A 67 -4.58 -12.39 -1.78
N ASN A 68 -5.79 -12.90 -1.54
CA ASN A 68 -6.16 -13.48 -0.26
C ASN A 68 -5.41 -14.82 -0.12
N MET A 69 -4.33 -14.84 0.65
CA MET A 69 -3.67 -16.11 0.95
C MET A 69 -4.29 -16.75 2.19
N ASN A 70 -4.65 -18.03 2.07
CA ASN A 70 -5.06 -18.93 3.16
C ASN A 70 -3.86 -19.27 4.07
N GLY A 71 -3.19 -18.25 4.62
CA GLY A 71 -2.26 -18.44 5.72
C GLY A 71 -3.01 -18.92 6.96
N ASN A 72 -2.39 -19.78 7.76
CA ASN A 72 -2.98 -20.40 8.96
C ASN A 72 -3.19 -19.41 10.14
N TYR A 73 -3.33 -18.12 9.84
CA TYR A 73 -3.48 -17.03 10.78
C TYR A 73 -4.83 -16.36 10.49
N ASP A 74 -5.72 -16.42 11.47
CA ASP A 74 -7.02 -15.77 11.41
C ASP A 74 -6.86 -14.26 11.61
N PHE A 75 -6.38 -13.59 10.57
CA PHE A 75 -6.33 -12.14 10.50
C PHE A 75 -7.69 -11.54 10.12
N GLU A 76 -8.69 -12.36 9.81
CA GLU A 76 -10.07 -11.90 9.65
C GLU A 76 -10.61 -11.32 10.97
N GLU A 77 -10.14 -11.83 12.11
CA GLU A 77 -10.39 -11.29 13.45
C GLU A 77 -9.52 -10.07 13.82
N CYS A 78 -8.64 -9.63 12.92
CA CYS A 78 -7.74 -8.50 13.13
C CYS A 78 -6.78 -8.65 14.33
N VAL A 79 -6.07 -9.77 14.32
CA VAL A 79 -5.04 -10.16 15.30
C VAL A 79 -3.64 -9.70 14.82
N GLY A 80 -2.69 -9.46 15.73
CA GLY A 80 -1.32 -9.04 15.40
C GLY A 80 -0.99 -7.58 15.78
N LEU A 81 0.09 -7.05 15.20
CA LEU A 81 0.49 -5.65 15.38
C LEU A 81 -0.54 -4.72 14.73
N LYS A 82 -1.09 -3.79 15.51
CA LYS A 82 -2.13 -2.86 15.06
C LYS A 82 -1.65 -1.43 15.11
N VAL A 83 -1.79 -0.74 13.98
CA VAL A 83 -1.56 0.70 13.88
C VAL A 83 -2.92 1.39 13.83
N LYS A 84 -3.23 2.18 14.87
CA LYS A 84 -4.47 2.96 14.92
C LYS A 84 -4.34 4.13 13.95
N PRO A 85 -5.24 4.31 12.97
CA PRO A 85 -5.14 5.41 12.02
C PRO A 85 -5.34 6.75 12.73
N GLN A 86 -4.41 7.67 12.53
CA GLN A 86 -4.55 9.07 12.91
C GLN A 86 -4.34 9.95 11.68
N LYS A 87 -5.10 11.04 11.59
CA LYS A 87 -5.03 11.93 10.43
C LYS A 87 -3.65 12.58 10.37
N GLY A 88 -2.96 12.39 9.25
CA GLY A 88 -1.64 12.98 8.98
C GLY A 88 -0.48 12.00 9.20
N ASP A 89 -0.71 10.87 9.88
CA ASP A 89 0.30 9.83 10.03
C ASP A 89 0.54 9.08 8.72
N GLY A 90 1.79 8.65 8.50
CA GLY A 90 2.18 7.73 7.43
C GLY A 90 2.71 6.43 8.03
N LEU A 91 2.33 5.29 7.43
CA LEU A 91 2.88 3.98 7.76
C LEU A 91 3.74 3.50 6.59
N LEU A 92 5.01 3.22 6.86
CA LEU A 92 5.96 2.66 5.90
C LEU A 92 6.34 1.24 6.33
N PHE A 93 6.27 0.30 5.41
CA PHE A 93 6.78 -1.06 5.55
C PHE A 93 7.31 -1.52 4.18
N TYR A 94 8.15 -2.55 4.18
CA TYR A 94 8.74 -3.11 2.98
C TYR A 94 8.11 -4.46 2.68
N SER A 95 7.64 -4.66 1.44
CA SER A 95 7.06 -5.93 0.99
C SER A 95 8.13 -6.98 0.64
N LEU A 96 9.37 -6.54 0.44
CA LEU A 96 10.49 -7.36 -0.04
C LEU A 96 11.69 -7.25 0.91
N PHE A 97 12.43 -8.35 1.04
CA PHE A 97 13.79 -8.34 1.55
C PHE A 97 14.75 -7.66 0.56
N PRO A 98 15.96 -7.25 0.99
CA PRO A 98 16.97 -6.64 0.10
C PRO A 98 17.40 -7.51 -1.09
N ASN A 99 17.15 -8.83 -1.03
CA ASN A 99 17.41 -9.77 -2.13
C ASN A 99 16.23 -9.88 -3.13
N GLY A 100 15.18 -9.06 -2.99
CA GLY A 100 14.00 -9.05 -3.85
C GLY A 100 12.95 -10.12 -3.55
N THR A 101 13.18 -11.01 -2.57
CA THR A 101 12.17 -12.01 -2.18
C THR A 101 11.09 -11.40 -1.29
N ILE A 102 9.84 -11.86 -1.44
CA ILE A 102 8.71 -11.38 -0.64
C ILE A 102 8.98 -11.64 0.84
N ASP A 103 8.84 -10.59 1.66
CA ASP A 103 8.90 -10.71 3.11
C ASP A 103 7.56 -11.23 3.64
N PRO A 104 7.49 -12.47 4.17
CA PRO A 104 6.25 -13.03 4.67
C PRO A 104 5.69 -12.28 5.88
N THR A 105 6.51 -11.47 6.56
CA THR A 105 6.07 -10.62 7.68
C THR A 105 5.37 -9.33 7.22
N SER A 106 5.42 -9.02 5.91
CA SER A 106 4.72 -7.88 5.30
C SER A 106 3.24 -8.13 5.01
N LEU A 107 2.72 -9.33 5.32
CA LEU A 107 1.30 -9.64 5.20
C LEU A 107 0.49 -8.68 6.06
N HIS A 108 -0.46 -7.97 5.45
CA HIS A 108 -1.21 -6.93 6.14
C HIS A 108 -2.63 -6.81 5.58
N GLY A 109 -3.48 -6.12 6.33
CA GLY A 109 -4.87 -5.88 5.97
C GLY A 109 -5.44 -4.67 6.71
N SER A 110 -6.73 -4.43 6.54
CA SER A 110 -7.43 -3.36 7.27
C SER A 110 -8.59 -3.95 8.06
N CYS A 111 -8.56 -3.76 9.39
CA CYS A 111 -9.66 -4.12 10.26
C CYS A 111 -10.99 -3.47 9.85
N PRO A 112 -12.12 -4.11 10.20
CA PRO A 112 -13.44 -3.49 10.06
C PRO A 112 -13.48 -2.12 10.73
N VAL A 113 -14.01 -1.12 10.02
CA VAL A 113 -14.29 0.18 10.63
C VAL A 113 -15.44 0.01 11.63
N ILE A 114 -15.20 0.30 12.91
CA ILE A 114 -16.20 0.17 13.97
C ILE A 114 -16.89 1.49 14.36
N LYS A 115 -16.38 2.63 13.89
CA LYS A 115 -16.96 3.95 14.13
C LYS A 115 -16.54 4.93 13.02
N GLY A 116 -17.52 5.65 12.47
CA GLY A 116 -17.28 6.67 11.44
C GLY A 116 -16.87 6.07 10.10
N GLU A 117 -15.89 6.69 9.45
CA GLU A 117 -15.29 6.25 8.19
C GLU A 117 -13.77 6.36 8.25
N LYS A 118 -13.08 5.57 7.43
CA LYS A 118 -11.63 5.59 7.28
C LYS A 118 -11.26 5.92 5.84
N TRP A 119 -10.41 6.93 5.67
CA TRP A 119 -9.79 7.29 4.39
C TRP A 119 -8.30 6.97 4.43
N VAL A 120 -7.79 6.38 3.35
CA VAL A 120 -6.36 6.04 3.19
C VAL A 120 -5.93 6.45 1.79
N ALA A 121 -4.71 6.98 1.66
CA ALA A 121 -4.03 7.12 0.38
C ALA A 121 -2.79 6.22 0.41
N THR A 122 -2.76 5.19 -0.43
CA THR A 122 -1.63 4.27 -0.54
C THR A 122 -0.74 4.71 -1.68
N LYS A 123 0.58 4.73 -1.44
CA LYS A 123 1.61 4.95 -2.46
C LYS A 123 2.47 3.68 -2.54
N TRP A 124 2.33 2.93 -3.63
CA TRP A 124 3.23 1.82 -3.92
C TRP A 124 4.49 2.33 -4.60
N ILE A 125 5.64 1.82 -4.17
CA ILE A 125 6.97 2.20 -4.68
C ILE A 125 7.62 0.94 -5.24
N ARG A 126 8.08 1.01 -6.49
CA ARG A 126 8.71 -0.11 -7.19
C ARG A 126 10.23 -0.05 -7.10
N ASP A 127 10.86 -1.17 -7.38
CA ASP A 127 12.30 -1.30 -7.57
C ASP A 127 12.77 -0.76 -8.93
N GLU A 128 11.84 -0.59 -9.88
CA GLU A 128 12.06 -0.02 -11.20
C GLU A 128 11.26 1.28 -11.42
N GLU A 129 11.73 2.15 -12.32
CA GLU A 129 10.99 3.33 -12.73
C GLU A 129 9.65 2.95 -13.38
N GLN A 130 8.62 3.77 -13.14
CA GLN A 130 7.29 3.61 -13.72
C GLN A 130 7.17 4.52 -14.94
N ASP A 131 6.69 3.96 -16.04
CA ASP A 131 6.26 4.74 -17.20
C ASP A 131 4.88 5.34 -16.89
N ASP A 132 4.79 6.67 -16.83
CA ASP A 132 3.53 7.42 -16.73
C ASP A 132 2.72 7.38 -18.04
#